data_AF-A0AAW5YZM4-F1
#
_entry.id   AF-A0AAW5YZM4-F1
#
_cell.length_a   1.000
_cell.length_b   1.000
_cell.length_c   1.000
_cell.angle_alpha   90.00
_cell.angle_beta   90.00
_cell.angle_gamma   90.00
#
_symmetry.space_group_name_H-M   'P 1'
#
loop_
_entity.id
_entity.type
_entity.pdbx_description
1 polymer ?
#
loop_
_entity_poly.entity_id
_entity_poly.type
_entity_poly.pdbx_seq_one_letter_code
_entity_poly.pdbx_strand_id
1 'polypeptide(L)'
;MVSIEDIFYEFGISKYKDSIDLLNTIIEKSKYTASRASRLNSSEEFAIIFRKELTSNIVNALVNDITVIQSENGFKQLGFSTTKNLSAGLKDIVFKVIMRKRDIKSYEHKGNIIIEDLFNFYNDRDNIEFISPQLYRTLPNKIEPIYQELKKRAIVDYISGMMDTFAIREWETHHKK
;
A
#
# COMPACT_ATOMS: atom_id res chain seq x y z
N MET A 1 18.15 -5.04 -0.90
CA MET A 1 17.32 -4.81 0.30
C MET A 1 17.28 -3.30 0.50
N VAL A 2 16.15 -2.69 0.89
CA VAL A 2 16.15 -1.24 1.19
C VAL A 2 16.78 -1.08 2.57
N SER A 3 17.85 -0.31 2.67
CA SER A 3 18.49 -0.05 3.96
C SER A 3 17.85 1.16 4.65
N ILE A 4 17.99 1.21 5.97
CA ILE A 4 17.55 2.39 6.75
C ILE A 4 18.39 3.61 6.39
N GLU A 5 19.64 3.40 5.98
CA GLU A 5 20.56 4.45 5.50
C GLU A 5 20.05 5.08 4.20
N ASP A 6 19.51 4.29 3.26
CA ASP A 6 18.88 4.80 2.04
C ASP A 6 17.68 5.71 2.36
N ILE A 7 16.83 5.26 3.30
CA ILE A 7 15.67 6.04 3.76
C ILE A 7 16.16 7.33 4.41
N PHE A 8 17.15 7.25 5.30
CA PHE A 8 17.70 8.39 6.01
C PHE A 8 18.31 9.44 5.07
N TYR A 9 19.07 8.99 4.06
CA TYR A 9 19.65 9.86 3.04
C TYR A 9 18.57 10.55 2.19
N GLU A 10 17.54 9.81 1.76
CA GLU A 10 16.42 10.39 1.00
C GLU A 10 15.59 11.37 1.84
N PHE A 11 15.46 11.14 3.15
CA PHE A 11 14.89 12.12 4.08
C PHE A 11 15.69 13.41 4.09
N GLY A 12 17.03 13.31 4.12
CA GLY A 12 18.01 14.41 4.03
C GLY A 12 17.78 15.41 2.91
N ILE A 13 17.35 14.90 1.76
CA ILE A 13 17.22 15.66 0.51
C ILE A 13 15.76 16.08 0.27
N SER A 14 14.82 15.48 1.00
CA SER A 14 13.40 15.74 0.84
C SER A 14 12.94 17.03 1.52
N LYS A 15 11.70 17.45 1.20
CA LYS A 15 10.97 18.51 1.90
C LYS A 15 10.66 18.20 3.38
N TYR A 16 10.99 17.00 3.86
CA TYR A 16 10.74 16.54 5.23
C TYR A 16 11.99 16.61 6.12
N LYS A 17 13.00 17.39 5.71
CA LYS A 17 14.28 17.54 6.42
C LYS A 17 14.11 17.88 7.90
N ASP A 18 13.10 18.67 8.24
CA ASP A 18 12.82 19.10 9.62
C ASP A 18 12.45 17.93 10.55
N SER A 19 12.03 16.78 10.00
CA SER A 19 11.70 15.57 10.78
C SER A 19 12.85 14.58 10.90
N ILE A 20 14.02 14.88 10.30
CA ILE A 20 15.20 14.02 10.38
C ILE A 20 15.71 13.88 11.79
N ASP A 21 15.73 14.96 12.57
CA ASP A 21 16.27 14.91 13.93
C ASP A 21 15.42 14.02 14.83
N LEU A 22 14.10 14.06 14.63
CA LEU A 22 13.16 13.19 15.33
C LEU A 22 13.33 11.73 14.89
N LEU A 23 13.51 11.46 13.59
CA LEU A 23 13.81 10.12 13.07
C LEU A 23 15.15 9.60 13.62
N ASN A 24 16.19 10.42 13.65
CA ASN A 24 17.50 10.12 14.22
C ASN A 24 17.39 9.73 15.68
N THR A 25 16.67 10.52 16.47
CA THR A 25 16.45 10.25 17.89
C THR A 25 15.81 8.88 18.10
N ILE A 26 14.83 8.53 17.26
CA ILE A 26 14.17 7.23 17.28
C ILE A 26 15.13 6.10 16.87
N ILE A 27 15.96 6.31 15.83
CA ILE A 27 16.94 5.33 15.37
C ILE A 27 17.99 5.06 16.44
N GLU A 28 18.57 6.10 17.04
CA GLU A 28 19.61 5.96 18.07
C GLU A 28 19.07 5.30 19.33
N LYS A 29 17.85 5.65 19.76
CA LYS A 29 17.17 4.96 20.88
C LYS A 29 16.99 3.48 20.58
N SER A 30 16.58 3.14 19.36
CA SER A 30 16.38 1.75 18.93
C SER A 30 17.70 0.97 18.85
N LYS A 31 18.77 1.59 18.35
CA LYS A 31 20.12 1.00 18.31
C LYS A 31 20.66 0.76 19.73
N TYR A 32 20.48 1.71 20.64
CA TYR A 32 20.91 1.60 22.03
C TYR A 32 20.22 0.43 22.76
N THR A 33 18.91 0.26 22.56
CA THR A 33 18.20 -0.88 23.14
C THR A 33 18.68 -2.20 22.53
N ALA A 34 18.88 -2.24 21.21
CA ALA A 34 19.34 -3.44 20.52
C ALA A 34 20.77 -3.84 20.89
N SER A 35 21.68 -2.89 21.12
CA SER A 35 23.08 -3.17 21.48
C SER A 35 23.23 -3.71 22.90
N ARG A 36 22.23 -3.52 23.76
CA ARG A 36 22.18 -4.09 25.13
C ARG A 36 21.69 -5.52 25.17
N ALA A 37 21.12 -6.03 24.09
CA ALA A 37 20.73 -7.42 24.01
C ALA A 37 21.96 -8.31 23.83
N SER A 38 22.14 -9.26 24.74
CA SER A 38 23.33 -10.12 24.79
C SER A 38 22.98 -11.60 24.91
N ARG A 39 21.79 -12.03 24.44
CA ARG A 39 21.33 -13.41 24.68
C ARG A 39 22.01 -14.40 23.74
N LEU A 40 22.25 -14.00 22.50
CA LEU A 40 22.90 -14.79 21.45
C LEU A 40 24.23 -14.17 20.99
N ASN A 41 24.51 -12.91 21.34
CA ASN A 41 25.74 -12.17 20.99
C ASN A 41 26.07 -12.23 19.49
N SER A 42 25.05 -12.20 18.64
CA SER A 42 25.19 -12.25 17.19
C SER A 42 24.69 -10.98 16.52
N SER A 43 25.23 -10.68 15.34
CA SER A 43 24.75 -9.58 14.50
C SER A 43 23.29 -9.79 14.04
N GLU A 44 22.86 -11.05 13.93
CA GLU A 44 21.47 -11.40 13.61
C GLU A 44 20.51 -11.03 14.74
N GLU A 45 20.87 -11.31 15.98
CA GLU A 45 20.08 -10.92 17.16
C GLU A 45 19.92 -9.39 17.20
N PHE A 46 21.02 -8.66 17.03
CA PHE A 46 20.98 -7.20 16.94
C PHE A 46 20.02 -6.72 15.84
N ALA A 47 20.12 -7.27 14.63
CA ALA A 47 19.28 -6.84 13.51
C ALA A 47 17.79 -7.15 13.70
N ILE A 48 17.45 -8.24 14.40
CA ILE A 48 16.06 -8.59 14.72
C ILE A 48 15.50 -7.63 15.77
N ILE A 49 16.23 -7.43 16.87
CA ILE A 49 15.79 -6.58 17.98
C ILE A 49 15.71 -5.12 17.52
N PHE A 50 16.71 -4.65 16.78
CA PHE A 50 16.71 -3.30 16.23
C PHE A 50 15.48 -3.02 15.36
N ARG A 51 15.10 -3.93 14.44
CA ARG A 51 13.90 -3.76 13.60
C ARG A 51 12.61 -3.72 14.43
N LYS A 52 12.53 -4.56 15.47
CA LYS A 52 11.38 -4.59 16.38
C LYS A 52 11.24 -3.30 17.18
N GLU A 53 12.34 -2.85 17.79
CA GLU A 53 12.40 -1.61 18.57
C GLU A 53 12.16 -0.37 17.71
N LEU A 54 12.73 -0.33 16.50
CA LEU A 54 12.52 0.76 15.55
C LEU A 54 11.03 0.90 15.21
N THR A 55 10.37 -0.21 14.87
CA THR A 55 8.94 -0.21 14.55
C THR A 55 8.11 0.23 15.76
N SER A 56 8.41 -0.31 16.94
CA SER A 56 7.72 0.03 18.19
C SER A 56 7.85 1.50 18.55
N ASN A 57 9.06 2.07 18.48
CA ASN A 57 9.32 3.47 18.82
C ASN A 57 8.66 4.43 17.82
N ILE A 58 8.67 4.10 16.52
CA ILE A 58 7.95 4.90 15.50
C ILE A 58 6.45 4.89 15.79
N VAL A 59 5.86 3.71 15.99
CA VAL A 59 4.42 3.58 16.27
C VAL A 59 4.05 4.34 17.55
N ASN A 60 4.83 4.18 18.62
CA ASN A 60 4.59 4.88 19.88
C ASN A 60 4.68 6.40 19.72
N ALA A 61 5.65 6.92 18.95
CA ALA A 61 5.76 8.35 18.70
C ALA A 61 4.55 8.90 17.91
N LEU A 62 4.10 8.17 16.88
CA LEU A 62 2.97 8.58 16.06
C LEU A 62 1.65 8.52 16.83
N VAL A 63 1.38 7.43 17.55
CA VAL A 63 0.11 7.22 18.28
C VAL A 63 -0.08 8.27 19.37
N ASN A 64 0.98 8.62 20.11
CA ASN A 64 0.90 9.61 21.17
C ASN A 64 0.73 11.05 20.65
N ASP A 65 0.96 11.29 19.36
CA ASP A 65 0.82 12.61 18.72
C ASP A 65 -0.50 12.75 17.92
N ILE A 66 -1.39 11.74 17.99
CA ILE A 66 -2.72 11.81 17.37
C ILE A 66 -3.56 12.86 18.12
N THR A 67 -4.04 13.84 17.36
CA THR A 67 -4.89 14.93 17.85
C THR A 67 -5.98 15.26 16.82
N VAL A 68 -6.91 16.13 17.20
CA VAL A 68 -7.92 16.67 16.30
C VAL A 68 -7.36 17.94 15.65
N ILE A 69 -7.17 17.88 14.33
CA ILE A 69 -6.72 19.01 13.52
C ILE A 69 -7.87 19.52 12.64
N GLN A 70 -7.82 20.80 12.29
CA GLN A 70 -8.74 21.35 11.30
C GLN A 70 -8.19 21.05 9.90
N SER A 71 -9.02 20.39 9.09
CA SER A 71 -8.74 20.10 7.69
C SER A 71 -8.75 21.39 6.86
N GLU A 72 -8.08 21.36 5.71
CA GLU A 72 -8.13 22.45 4.71
C GLU A 72 -9.57 22.74 4.26
N ASN A 73 -10.45 21.73 4.33
CA ASN A 73 -11.87 21.85 3.98
C ASN A 73 -12.76 22.34 5.15
N GLY A 74 -12.16 22.79 6.27
CA GLY A 74 -12.87 23.34 7.42
C GLY A 74 -13.44 22.31 8.41
N PHE A 75 -13.41 21.02 8.09
CA PHE A 75 -13.86 19.93 8.97
C PHE A 75 -12.80 19.54 10.00
N LYS A 76 -13.23 19.11 11.20
CA LYS A 76 -12.34 18.52 12.20
C LYS A 76 -12.04 17.07 11.82
N GLN A 77 -10.75 16.71 11.75
CA GLN A 77 -10.30 15.35 11.44
C GLN A 77 -9.20 14.91 12.40
N LEU A 78 -8.99 13.60 12.51
CA LEU A 78 -7.83 13.06 13.21
C LEU A 78 -6.56 13.30 12.37
N GLY A 79 -5.49 13.71 13.03
CA GLY A 79 -4.20 13.89 12.40
C GLY A 79 -3.08 14.01 13.43
N PHE A 80 -1.88 14.21 12.93
CA PHE A 80 -0.69 14.40 13.77
C PHE A 80 -0.45 15.88 14.01
N SER A 81 -0.06 16.23 15.23
CA SER A 81 0.30 17.62 15.58
C SER A 81 1.72 17.91 15.13
N THR A 82 2.70 17.27 15.77
CA THR A 82 4.13 17.54 15.59
C THR A 82 4.80 16.55 14.65
N THR A 83 4.28 15.33 14.56
CA THR A 83 4.83 14.22 13.77
C THR A 83 4.24 14.11 12.37
N LYS A 84 3.44 15.09 11.93
CA LYS A 84 2.82 15.14 10.59
C LYS A 84 3.85 14.95 9.47
N ASN A 85 4.95 15.70 9.53
CA ASN A 85 6.00 15.66 8.53
C ASN A 85 6.79 14.34 8.57
N LEU A 86 6.98 13.76 9.75
CA LEU A 86 7.58 12.43 9.89
C LEU A 86 6.72 11.37 9.22
N SER A 87 5.42 11.33 9.52
CA SER A 87 4.49 10.33 8.96
C SER A 87 4.38 10.45 7.43
N ALA A 88 4.20 11.67 6.93
CA ALA A 88 4.14 11.95 5.49
C ALA A 88 5.46 11.59 4.79
N GLY A 89 6.59 11.97 5.38
CA GLY A 89 7.91 11.64 4.86
C GLY A 89 8.17 10.15 4.83
N LEU A 90 7.80 9.42 5.88
CA LEU A 90 7.98 7.97 5.95
C LEU A 90 7.18 7.31 4.82
N LYS A 91 5.92 7.70 4.62
CA LYS A 91 5.08 7.18 3.55
C LYS A 91 5.68 7.47 2.17
N ASP A 92 5.98 8.72 1.87
CA ASP A 92 6.43 9.14 0.54
C ASP A 92 7.79 8.55 0.18
N ILE A 93 8.75 8.59 1.11
CA ILE A 93 10.12 8.13 0.87
C ILE A 93 10.17 6.61 0.80
N VAL A 94 9.53 5.90 1.73
CA VAL A 94 9.48 4.44 1.69
C VAL A 94 8.81 3.97 0.40
N PHE A 95 7.71 4.61 -0.01
CA PHE A 95 7.05 4.31 -1.28
C PHE A 95 8.00 4.52 -2.47
N LYS A 96 8.65 5.70 -2.55
CA LYS A 96 9.61 6.03 -3.62
C LYS A 96 10.75 5.02 -3.70
N VAL A 97 11.32 4.61 -2.56
CA VAL A 97 12.46 3.70 -2.52
C VAL A 97 12.04 2.27 -2.86
N ILE A 98 10.88 1.79 -2.39
CA ILE A 98 10.35 0.47 -2.74
C ILE A 98 10.01 0.39 -4.24
N MET A 99 9.38 1.43 -4.79
CA MET A 99 8.98 1.48 -6.20
C MET A 99 10.16 1.49 -7.19
N ARG A 100 11.41 1.72 -6.74
CA ARG A 100 12.59 1.57 -7.60
C ARG A 100 12.91 0.12 -7.93
N LYS A 101 12.44 -0.85 -7.15
CA LYS A 101 12.74 -2.27 -7.36
C LYS A 101 12.06 -2.80 -8.62
N ARG A 102 12.85 -3.48 -9.46
CA ARG A 102 12.36 -4.08 -10.71
C ARG A 102 11.22 -5.07 -10.45
N ASP A 103 11.33 -5.90 -9.42
CA ASP A 103 10.31 -6.93 -9.12
C ASP A 103 8.96 -6.30 -8.79
N ILE A 104 8.96 -5.22 -7.99
CA ILE A 104 7.74 -4.47 -7.66
C ILE A 104 7.17 -3.81 -8.92
N LYS A 105 7.99 -3.13 -9.73
CA LYS A 105 7.52 -2.53 -10.99
C LYS A 105 6.93 -3.57 -11.95
N SER A 106 7.56 -4.74 -12.04
CA SER A 106 7.09 -5.85 -12.86
C SER A 106 5.74 -6.37 -12.35
N TYR A 107 5.59 -6.51 -11.04
CA TYR A 107 4.33 -6.92 -10.40
C TYR A 107 3.20 -5.93 -10.66
N GLU A 108 3.44 -4.62 -10.44
CA GLU A 108 2.48 -3.55 -10.72
C GLU A 108 2.08 -3.52 -12.20
N HIS A 109 3.05 -3.63 -13.10
CA HIS A 109 2.80 -3.66 -14.53
C HIS A 109 1.96 -4.88 -14.95
N LYS A 110 2.28 -6.05 -14.41
CA LYS A 110 1.51 -7.27 -14.63
C LYS A 110 0.09 -7.15 -14.09
N GLY A 111 -0.08 -6.55 -12.91
CA GLY A 111 -1.39 -6.27 -12.32
C GLY A 111 -2.26 -5.38 -13.22
N ASN A 112 -1.68 -4.31 -13.77
CA ASN A 112 -2.39 -3.42 -14.70
C ASN A 112 -2.86 -4.17 -15.95
N ILE A 113 -1.99 -4.98 -16.56
CA ILE A 113 -2.36 -5.80 -17.74
C ILE A 113 -3.51 -6.74 -17.40
N ILE A 114 -3.40 -7.47 -16.28
CA ILE A 114 -4.44 -8.43 -15.86
C ILE A 114 -5.79 -7.75 -15.66
N ILE A 115 -5.83 -6.61 -14.95
CA ILE A 115 -7.07 -5.90 -14.67
C ILE A 115 -7.69 -5.35 -15.96
N GLU A 116 -6.87 -4.77 -16.84
CA GLU A 116 -7.32 -4.24 -18.13
C GLU A 116 -7.88 -5.36 -19.04
N ASP A 117 -7.15 -6.47 -19.16
CA ASP A 117 -7.56 -7.62 -19.96
C ASP A 117 -8.83 -8.27 -19.41
N LEU A 118 -8.94 -8.45 -18.10
CA LEU A 118 -10.16 -8.99 -17.46
C LEU A 118 -11.35 -8.06 -17.68
N PHE A 119 -11.17 -6.74 -17.51
CA PHE A 119 -12.23 -5.77 -17.75
C PHE A 119 -12.71 -5.84 -19.20
N ASN A 120 -11.78 -5.86 -20.16
CA ASN A 120 -12.09 -5.96 -21.58
C ASN A 120 -12.79 -7.29 -21.92
N PHE A 121 -12.32 -8.40 -21.34
CA PHE A 121 -12.90 -9.72 -21.52
C PHE A 121 -14.37 -9.76 -21.07
N TYR A 122 -14.69 -9.35 -19.84
CA TYR A 122 -16.08 -9.36 -19.35
C TYR A 122 -16.97 -8.31 -20.02
N ASN A 123 -16.37 -7.21 -20.51
CA ASN A 123 -17.10 -6.18 -21.24
C ASN A 123 -17.48 -6.63 -22.66
N ASP A 124 -16.78 -7.62 -23.23
CA ASP A 124 -17.15 -8.24 -24.50
C ASP A 124 -18.50 -8.96 -24.42
N ARG A 125 -19.13 -9.15 -25.59
CA ARG A 125 -20.59 -9.28 -25.79
C ARG A 125 -21.30 -10.22 -24.81
N ASP A 126 -20.79 -11.45 -24.66
CA ASP A 126 -21.46 -12.50 -23.88
C ASP A 126 -20.64 -13.03 -22.69
N ASN A 127 -19.42 -12.52 -22.47
CA ASN A 127 -18.57 -12.98 -21.38
C ASN A 127 -19.02 -12.49 -20.00
N ILE A 128 -20.04 -11.64 -19.95
CA ILE A 128 -20.64 -11.18 -18.69
C ILE A 128 -21.23 -12.34 -17.88
N GLU A 129 -21.56 -13.46 -18.52
CA GLU A 129 -22.10 -14.65 -17.84
C GLU A 129 -21.06 -15.36 -16.94
N PHE A 130 -19.76 -15.07 -17.14
CA PHE A 130 -18.68 -15.61 -16.31
C PHE A 130 -18.52 -14.87 -14.98
N ILE A 131 -19.15 -13.70 -14.79
CA ILE A 131 -19.13 -13.00 -13.50
C ILE A 131 -19.98 -13.74 -12.47
N SER A 132 -19.84 -13.39 -11.19
CA SER A 132 -20.64 -14.02 -10.13
C SER A 132 -22.16 -13.98 -10.44
N PRO A 133 -22.89 -15.10 -10.27
CA PRO A 133 -24.32 -15.17 -10.57
C PRO A 133 -25.17 -14.13 -9.82
N GLN A 134 -24.68 -13.66 -8.66
CA GLN A 134 -25.36 -12.63 -7.87
C GLN A 134 -25.32 -11.27 -8.59
N LEU A 135 -24.15 -10.85 -9.07
CA LEU A 135 -23.99 -9.60 -9.81
C LEU A 135 -24.66 -9.66 -11.18
N TYR A 136 -24.62 -10.82 -11.85
CA TYR A 136 -25.31 -11.00 -13.12
C TYR A 136 -26.83 -10.87 -12.99
N ARG A 137 -27.43 -11.45 -11.94
CA ARG A 137 -28.89 -11.39 -11.70
C ARG A 137 -29.41 -10.00 -11.35
N THR A 138 -28.55 -9.11 -10.89
CA THR A 138 -28.92 -7.72 -10.59
C THR A 138 -28.96 -6.82 -11.83
N LEU A 139 -28.53 -7.31 -12.99
CA LEU A 139 -28.53 -6.52 -14.22
C LEU A 139 -29.95 -6.40 -14.81
N PRO A 140 -30.34 -5.21 -15.31
CA PRO A 140 -31.60 -5.02 -16.01
C PRO A 140 -31.60 -5.73 -17.38
N ASN A 141 -32.71 -5.65 -18.11
CA ASN A 141 -32.79 -6.26 -19.44
C ASN A 141 -31.78 -5.60 -20.41
N LYS A 142 -31.16 -6.38 -21.31
CA LYS A 142 -30.15 -5.91 -22.29
C LYS A 142 -30.65 -4.74 -23.16
N ILE A 143 -31.96 -4.56 -23.27
CA ILE A 143 -32.62 -3.53 -24.09
C ILE A 143 -32.66 -2.17 -23.36
N GLU A 144 -32.50 -2.15 -22.05
CA GLU A 144 -32.57 -0.92 -21.27
C GLU A 144 -31.33 -0.03 -21.49
N PRO A 145 -31.49 1.30 -21.66
CA PRO A 145 -30.37 2.21 -21.90
C PRO A 145 -29.34 2.23 -20.76
N ILE A 146 -29.77 1.94 -19.54
CA ILE A 146 -28.94 1.89 -18.33
C ILE A 146 -28.09 0.60 -18.26
N TYR A 147 -28.42 -0.41 -19.06
CA TYR A 147 -27.76 -1.72 -19.02
C TYR A 147 -26.25 -1.63 -19.17
N GLN A 148 -25.74 -0.79 -20.08
CA GLN A 148 -24.31 -0.67 -20.32
C GLN A 148 -23.55 -0.06 -19.15
N GLU A 149 -24.13 0.92 -18.45
CA GLU A 149 -23.52 1.53 -17.27
C GLU A 149 -23.50 0.55 -16.09
N LEU A 150 -24.61 -0.13 -15.84
CA LEU A 150 -24.70 -1.14 -14.79
C LEU A 150 -23.86 -2.38 -15.08
N LYS A 151 -23.73 -2.78 -16.35
CA LYS A 151 -22.82 -3.85 -16.79
C LYS A 151 -21.38 -3.50 -16.40
N LYS A 152 -20.91 -2.30 -16.78
CA LYS A 152 -19.56 -1.83 -16.43
C LYS A 152 -19.36 -1.78 -14.92
N ARG A 153 -20.35 -1.28 -14.18
CA ARG A 153 -20.29 -1.22 -12.71
C ARG A 153 -20.17 -2.61 -12.09
N ALA A 154 -20.99 -3.57 -12.54
CA ALA A 154 -20.96 -4.95 -12.07
C ALA A 154 -19.61 -5.63 -12.36
N ILE A 155 -19.00 -5.36 -13.52
CA ILE A 155 -17.65 -5.85 -13.85
C ILE A 155 -16.61 -5.26 -12.89
N VAL A 156 -16.66 -3.95 -12.61
CA VAL A 156 -15.74 -3.29 -11.68
C VAL A 156 -15.90 -3.85 -10.26
N ASP A 157 -17.13 -4.02 -9.79
CA ASP A 157 -17.41 -4.58 -8.46
C ASP A 157 -16.95 -6.05 -8.37
N TYR A 158 -17.06 -6.81 -9.46
CA TYR A 158 -16.56 -8.18 -9.53
C TYR A 158 -15.02 -8.25 -9.48
N ILE A 159 -14.33 -7.48 -10.34
CA ILE A 159 -12.86 -7.47 -10.42
C ILE A 159 -12.25 -6.93 -9.12
N SER A 160 -12.80 -5.85 -8.55
CA SER A 160 -12.31 -5.29 -7.29
C SER A 160 -12.54 -6.19 -6.08
N GLY A 161 -13.48 -7.14 -6.17
CA GLY A 161 -13.70 -8.18 -5.16
C GLY A 161 -12.78 -9.39 -5.28
N MET A 162 -11.97 -9.49 -6.33
CA MET A 162 -11.04 -10.61 -6.52
C MET A 162 -9.80 -10.48 -5.64
N MET A 163 -9.31 -11.61 -5.14
CA MET A 163 -7.94 -11.69 -4.63
C MET A 163 -6.94 -11.75 -5.80
N ASP A 164 -5.73 -11.23 -5.62
CA ASP A 164 -4.67 -11.25 -6.65
C ASP A 164 -4.45 -12.64 -7.27
N THR A 165 -4.39 -13.69 -6.44
CA THR A 165 -4.20 -15.07 -6.91
C THR A 165 -5.35 -15.58 -7.76
N PHE A 166 -6.58 -15.15 -7.46
CA PHE A 166 -7.76 -15.50 -8.22
C PHE A 166 -7.77 -14.73 -9.55
N ALA A 167 -7.51 -13.42 -9.55
CA ALA A 167 -7.44 -12.61 -10.76
C ALA A 167 -6.38 -13.12 -11.75
N ILE A 168 -5.20 -13.51 -11.25
CA ILE A 168 -4.15 -14.13 -12.08
C ILE A 168 -4.65 -15.43 -12.71
N ARG A 169 -5.31 -16.30 -11.93
CA ARG A 169 -5.81 -17.59 -12.41
C ARG A 169 -6.92 -17.45 -13.45
N GLU A 170 -7.86 -16.53 -13.22
CA GLU A 170 -8.93 -16.21 -14.17
C GLU A 170 -8.34 -15.68 -15.48
N TRP A 171 -7.39 -14.75 -15.39
CA TRP A 171 -6.70 -14.21 -16.56
C TRP A 171 -5.96 -15.31 -17.33
N GLU A 172 -5.23 -16.18 -16.65
CA GLU A 172 -4.57 -17.33 -17.29
C GLU A 172 -5.58 -18.28 -17.97
N THR A 173 -6.77 -18.47 -17.39
CA THR A 173 -7.80 -19.34 -17.97
C THR A 173 -8.40 -18.78 -19.26
N HIS A 174 -8.58 -17.46 -19.33
CA HIS A 174 -9.23 -16.81 -20.46
C HIS A 174 -8.27 -16.28 -21.54
N HIS A 175 -6.99 -16.01 -21.20
CA HIS A 175 -6.00 -15.42 -22.11
C HIS A 175 -4.82 -16.32 -22.49
N LYS A 176 -4.50 -17.41 -21.75
CA LYS A 176 -3.52 -18.38 -22.26
C LYS A 176 -4.21 -19.35 -23.22
N LYS A 177 -4.10 -19.06 -24.52
CA LYS A 177 -4.07 -20.08 -25.58
C LYS A 177 -2.63 -20.37 -25.96
#